data_AF-A0A9E1EUX3-F1
#
_entry.id   AF-A0A9E1EUX3-F1
#
_cell.length_a   1.000
_cell.length_b   1.000
_cell.length_c   1.000
_cell.angle_alpha   90.00
_cell.angle_beta   90.00
_cell.angle_gamma   90.00
#
_symmetry.space_group_name_H-M   'P 1'
#
loop_
_entity.id
_entity.type
_entity.pdbx_description
1 polymer ?
#
loop_
_entity_poly.entity_id
_entity_poly.type
_entity_poly.pdbx_seq_one_letter_code
_entity_poly.pdbx_strand_id
1 'polypeptide(L)'
;MIANKIKMLRERHNLTQSDLAKKLGLTRSGVNAWEMGISVPSTQYIVELAALFGVSTDYLLDIEKEKSININGLSEKEVGMIIELVEYFKQNKQK
;
A
#
# COMPACT_ATOMS: atom_id res chain seq x y z
N MET A 1 -3.33 10.43 4.85
CA MET A 1 -4.76 10.06 4.87
C MET A 1 -4.98 8.88 3.94
N ILE A 2 -5.82 7.93 4.35
CA ILE A 2 -6.15 6.71 3.60
C ILE A 2 -6.50 6.95 2.12
N ALA A 3 -7.23 8.03 1.80
CA ALA A 3 -7.58 8.43 0.43
C ALA A 3 -6.34 8.51 -0.50
N ASN A 4 -5.28 9.18 -0.04
CA ASN A 4 -4.03 9.32 -0.79
C ASN A 4 -3.30 7.98 -0.93
N LYS A 5 -3.35 7.12 0.10
CA LYS A 5 -2.73 5.79 0.06
C LYS A 5 -3.42 4.87 -0.93
N ILE A 6 -4.76 4.86 -0.98
CA ILE A 6 -5.53 4.08 -1.94
C ILE A 6 -5.14 4.49 -3.37
N LYS A 7 -5.17 5.80 -3.67
CA LYS A 7 -4.81 6.31 -4.99
C LYS A 7 -3.38 5.92 -5.39
N MET A 8 -2.42 6.16 -4.49
CA MET A 8 -1.00 5.86 -4.72
C MET A 8 -0.77 4.37 -4.97
N LEU A 9 -1.35 3.48 -4.14
CA LEU A 9 -1.21 2.04 -4.31
C LEU A 9 -1.88 1.57 -5.60
N ARG A 10 -3.09 2.08 -5.92
CA ARG A 10 -3.76 1.79 -7.19
C ARG A 10 -2.87 2.12 -8.39
N GLU A 11 -2.26 3.30 -8.39
CA GLU A 11 -1.37 3.75 -9.46
C GLU A 11 -0.09 2.92 -9.56
N ARG A 12 0.53 2.54 -8.42
CA ARG A 12 1.70 1.64 -8.40
C ARG A 12 1.41 0.26 -8.99
N HIS A 13 0.19 -0.22 -8.83
CA HIS A 13 -0.28 -1.48 -9.42
C HIS A 13 -0.80 -1.31 -10.86
N ASN A 14 -0.62 -0.13 -11.49
CA ASN A 14 -1.09 0.19 -12.84
C ASN A 14 -2.60 -0.05 -13.05
N LEU A 15 -3.41 0.18 -12.01
CA LEU A 15 -4.86 -0.02 -12.07
C LEU A 15 -5.56 1.31 -12.35
N THR A 16 -6.58 1.32 -13.21
CA THR A 16 -7.54 2.43 -13.27
C THR A 16 -8.52 2.34 -12.10
N GLN A 17 -9.25 3.43 -11.79
CA GLN A 17 -10.33 3.38 -10.78
C GLN A 17 -11.37 2.31 -11.11
N SER A 18 -11.64 2.09 -12.40
CA SER A 18 -12.57 1.06 -12.87
C SER A 18 -12.02 -0.36 -12.66
N ASP A 19 -10.71 -0.56 -12.79
CA ASP A 19 -10.10 -1.87 -12.56
C ASP A 19 -10.06 -2.23 -11.09
N LEU A 20 -9.75 -1.27 -10.22
CA LEU A 20 -9.84 -1.46 -8.77
C LEU A 20 -11.28 -1.76 -8.35
N ALA A 21 -12.25 -1.02 -8.88
CA ALA A 21 -13.66 -1.25 -8.62
C ALA A 21 -14.09 -2.68 -9.02
N LYS A 22 -13.71 -3.13 -10.22
CA LYS A 22 -13.98 -4.51 -10.68
C LYS A 22 -13.37 -5.57 -9.75
N LYS A 23 -12.14 -5.36 -9.28
CA LYS A 23 -11.45 -6.30 -8.37
C LYS A 23 -12.14 -6.41 -7.01
N LEU A 24 -12.77 -5.33 -6.54
CA LEU A 24 -13.44 -5.26 -5.23
C LEU A 24 -14.96 -5.43 -5.31
N GLY A 25 -15.53 -5.73 -6.49
CA GLY A 25 -16.99 -5.84 -6.65
C GLY A 25 -17.74 -4.52 -6.43
N LEU A 26 -17.11 -3.39 -6.72
CA LEU A 26 -17.60 -2.04 -6.47
C LEU A 26 -17.86 -1.25 -7.76
N THR A 27 -18.43 -0.06 -7.62
CA THR A 27 -18.54 0.91 -8.71
C THR A 27 -17.30 1.80 -8.79
N ARG A 28 -16.97 2.29 -10.00
CA ARG A 28 -15.90 3.29 -10.20
C ARG A 28 -16.14 4.54 -9.35
N SER A 29 -17.39 4.98 -9.23
CA SER A 29 -17.75 6.15 -8.41
C SER A 29 -17.45 5.94 -6.93
N GLY A 30 -17.63 4.72 -6.40
CA GLY A 30 -17.24 4.38 -5.03
C GLY A 30 -15.74 4.54 -4.80
N VAL A 31 -14.92 3.98 -5.69
CA VAL A 31 -13.46 4.14 -5.63
C VAL A 31 -13.05 5.62 -5.74
N ASN A 32 -13.67 6.38 -6.64
CA ASN A 32 -13.42 7.81 -6.77
C ASN A 32 -13.78 8.58 -5.49
N ALA A 33 -14.90 8.24 -4.84
CA ALA A 33 -15.31 8.87 -3.58
C ALA A 33 -14.30 8.60 -2.45
N TRP A 34 -13.67 7.42 -2.42
CA TRP A 34 -12.58 7.13 -1.49
C TRP A 34 -11.33 7.94 -1.79
N GLU A 35 -10.90 7.99 -3.05
CA GLU A 35 -9.68 8.71 -3.44
C GLU A 35 -9.79 10.23 -3.29
N MET A 36 -11.01 10.77 -3.39
CA MET A 36 -11.31 12.18 -3.15
C MET A 36 -11.56 12.50 -1.66
N GLY A 37 -11.58 11.49 -0.79
CA GLY A 37 -11.90 11.67 0.64
C GLY A 37 -13.36 12.04 0.94
N ILE A 38 -14.26 11.86 -0.03
CA ILE A 38 -15.71 12.11 0.12
C ILE A 38 -16.34 11.04 1.01
N SER A 39 -15.84 9.81 0.94
CA SER A 39 -16.25 8.70 1.80
C SER A 39 -15.05 7.86 2.21
N VAL A 40 -15.23 7.02 3.23
CA VAL A 40 -14.17 6.14 3.76
C VAL A 40 -14.56 4.69 3.49
N PRO A 41 -13.62 3.81 3.10
CA PRO A 41 -13.90 2.39 2.96
C PRO A 41 -14.33 1.77 4.30
N SER A 42 -15.25 0.81 4.26
CA SER A 42 -15.59 0.02 5.44
C SER A 42 -14.40 -0.85 5.85
N THR A 43 -14.42 -1.38 7.07
CA THR A 43 -13.39 -2.31 7.57
C THR A 43 -13.17 -3.50 6.65
N GLN A 44 -14.23 -4.03 6.05
CA GLN A 44 -14.12 -5.11 5.07
C GLN A 44 -13.24 -4.70 3.88
N TYR A 45 -13.51 -3.55 3.27
CA TYR A 45 -12.72 -3.07 2.13
C TYR A 45 -11.30 -2.67 2.51
N ILE A 46 -11.06 -2.22 3.75
CA ILE A 46 -9.70 -1.97 4.26
C ILE A 46 -8.89 -3.27 4.24
N VAL A 47 -9.47 -4.39 4.69
CA VAL A 47 -8.81 -5.71 4.68
C VAL A 47 -8.58 -6.18 3.24
N GLU A 48 -9.57 -6.05 2.36
CA GLU A 48 -9.44 -6.44 0.95
C GLU A 48 -8.38 -5.61 0.21
N LEU A 49 -8.34 -4.30 0.43
CA LEU A 49 -7.32 -3.40 -0.14
C LEU A 49 -5.92 -3.75 0.37
N ALA A 50 -5.78 -4.02 1.67
CA ALA A 50 -4.53 -4.42 2.28
C ALA A 50 -3.99 -5.72 1.66
N ALA A 51 -4.85 -6.72 1.51
CA ALA A 51 -4.52 -7.98 0.84
C ALA A 51 -4.18 -7.78 -0.65
N LEU A 52 -4.98 -6.99 -1.37
CA LEU A 52 -4.79 -6.72 -2.80
C LEU A 52 -3.45 -6.03 -3.10
N PHE A 53 -3.04 -5.10 -2.24
CA PHE A 53 -1.81 -4.33 -2.42
C PHE A 53 -0.60 -4.91 -1.67
N GLY A 54 -0.79 -5.99 -0.91
CA GLY A 54 0.29 -6.62 -0.14
C GLY A 54 0.85 -5.72 0.97
N VAL A 55 0.00 -4.92 1.62
CA VAL A 55 0.36 -4.00 2.72
C VAL A 55 -0.42 -4.32 3.99
N SER A 56 0.02 -3.83 5.14
CA SER A 56 -0.74 -3.93 6.38
C SER A 56 -1.93 -2.96 6.38
N THR A 57 -2.97 -3.27 7.17
CA THR A 57 -4.07 -2.33 7.41
C THR A 57 -3.59 -1.07 8.13
N ASP A 58 -2.62 -1.21 9.03
CA ASP A 58 -1.99 -0.12 9.75
C ASP A 58 -1.23 0.82 8.80
N TYR A 59 -0.55 0.26 7.80
CA TYR A 59 -0.02 1.04 6.69
C TYR A 59 -1.16 1.76 5.99
N LEU A 60 -2.21 1.07 5.54
CA LEU A 60 -3.30 1.72 4.79
C LEU A 60 -3.98 2.86 5.57
N LEU A 61 -4.08 2.73 6.90
CA LEU A 61 -4.73 3.67 7.81
C LEU A 61 -3.82 4.76 8.39
N ASP A 62 -2.54 4.82 7.99
CA ASP A 62 -1.55 5.75 8.57
C ASP A 62 -1.36 5.54 10.09
N ILE A 63 -1.55 4.32 10.59
CA ILE A 63 -1.31 3.95 12.00
C ILE A 63 0.15 3.51 12.21
N GLU A 64 0.80 2.99 11.16
CA GLU A 64 2.23 2.67 11.19
C GLU A 64 3.09 3.92 11.45
N LYS A 65 3.75 3.96 12.63
CA LYS A 65 4.78 4.95 12.96
C LYS A 65 6.10 4.70 12.24
N GLU A 66 6.33 3.45 11.82
CA GLU A 66 7.57 2.98 11.19
C GLU A 66 7.26 2.31 9.85
N LYS A 67 8.09 2.58 8.83
CA LYS A 67 7.93 1.95 7.51
C LYS A 67 8.49 0.53 7.57
N SER A 68 7.68 -0.47 7.22
CA SER A 68 8.08 -1.88 7.15
C SER A 68 8.06 -2.40 5.71
N ILE A 69 8.80 -3.49 5.45
CA ILE A 69 8.76 -4.24 4.18
C ILE A 69 8.39 -5.69 4.53
N ASN A 70 7.37 -6.23 3.86
CA ASN A 70 7.05 -7.65 4.00
C ASN A 70 8.13 -8.49 3.30
N ILE A 71 8.76 -9.38 4.07
CA ILE A 71 9.84 -10.27 3.59
C ILE A 71 9.38 -11.73 3.45
N ASN A 72 8.07 -11.99 3.52
CA ASN A 72 7.55 -13.35 3.42
C ASN A 72 7.87 -13.93 2.04
N GLY A 73 8.38 -15.16 2.02
CA GLY A 73 8.77 -15.84 0.78
C GLY A 73 10.16 -15.49 0.24
N LEU A 74 10.90 -14.62 0.93
CA LEU A 74 12.31 -14.35 0.61
C LEU A 74 13.24 -15.34 1.32
N SER A 75 14.31 -15.72 0.64
CA SER A 75 15.44 -16.45 1.23
C SER A 75 16.30 -15.55 2.11
N GLU A 76 17.06 -16.16 3.02
CA GLU A 76 17.99 -15.42 3.90
C GLU A 76 18.97 -14.55 3.11
N LYS A 77 19.40 -15.01 1.94
CA LYS A 77 20.30 -14.25 1.06
C LYS A 77 19.64 -13.00 0.50
N GLU A 78 18.38 -13.09 0.06
CA GLU A 78 17.63 -11.94 -0.45
C GLU A 78 17.33 -10.92 0.66
N VAL A 79 17.00 -11.40 1.86
CA VAL A 79 16.84 -10.53 3.03
C VAL A 79 18.16 -9.80 3.34
N GLY A 80 19.30 -10.51 3.29
CA GLY A 80 20.63 -9.90 3.46
C GLY A 80 20.89 -8.75 2.48
N MET A 81 20.59 -8.96 1.19
CA MET A 81 20.73 -7.91 0.16
C MET A 81 19.87 -6.67 0.44
N ILE A 82 18.64 -6.87 0.92
CA ILE A 82 17.74 -5.76 1.26
C ILE A 82 18.31 -4.95 2.44
N ILE A 83 18.86 -5.64 3.45
CA ILE A 83 19.49 -4.99 4.61
C ILE A 83 20.69 -4.14 4.16
N GLU A 84 21.58 -4.70 3.33
CA GLU A 84 22.73 -3.97 2.79
C GLU A 84 22.31 -2.71 2.02
N LEU A 85 21.27 -2.81 1.20
CA LEU A 85 20.74 -1.69 0.43
C LEU A 85 20.18 -0.58 1.34
N VAL A 86 19.48 -0.96 2.41
CA VAL A 86 18.96 0.01 3.41
C VAL A 86 20.11 0.73 4.10
N GLU A 87 21.16 0.02 4.52
CA GLU A 87 22.33 0.62 5.16
C GLU A 87 23.09 1.55 4.20
N TYR A 88 23.24 1.17 2.93
CA TYR A 88 23.80 2.04 1.89
C TYR A 88 23.04 3.37 1.78
N PHE A 89 21.70 3.34 1.74
CA PHE A 89 20.91 4.57 1.68
C PHE A 89 21.00 5.43 2.94
N LYS A 90 21.14 4.82 4.12
CA LYS A 90 21.35 5.56 5.37
C LYS A 90 22.69 6.31 5.36
N GLN A 91 23.76 5.64 4.92
CA GLN A 91 25.10 6.22 4.88
C GLN A 91 25.20 7.38 3.87
N ASN A 92 24.53 7.27 2.71
CA ASN A 92 24.57 8.32 1.70
C ASN A 92 23.71 9.54 2.02
N LYS A 93 22.74 9.44 2.95
CA LYS A 93 21.99 10.60 3.43
C LYS A 93 22.75 11.46 4.44
N GLN A 94 23.86 10.96 4.98
CA GLN A 94 24.69 11.67 5.96
C GLN A 94 25.89 12.40 5.32
N LYS A 95 26.05 12.31 4.00
CA LYS A 95 27.00 13.10 3.20
C LYS A 95 26.26 14.22 2.47
#